data_AF-A0AAU2LP15-F1
#
_entry.id   AF-A0AAU2LP15-F1
#
_cell.length_a   1.000
_cell.length_b   1.000
_cell.length_c   1.000
_cell.angle_alpha   90.00
_cell.angle_beta   90.00
_cell.angle_gamma   90.00
#
_symmetry.space_group_name_H-M   'P 1'
#
loop_
_entity.id
_entity.type
_entity.pdbx_description
1 polymer ?
#
loop_
_entity_poly.entity_id
_entity_poly.type
_entity_poly.pdbx_seq_one_letter_code
_entity_poly.pdbx_strand_id
1 'polypeptide(L)'
;MAKTSDTPVLDTLAAMTLDSIERCGMDDGTLILTRIAALVAMDAPPVSYLAHIGAAAKADLSAEQIQDVLVAIAPVVGTARVMSASGHIAQALGFGIALEEAEAEAMAEADADARSRGKS
;
A
#
# COMPACT_ATOMS: atom_id res chain seq x y z
N MET A 1 -14.69 -9.45 29.96
CA MET A 1 -13.79 -10.11 28.99
C MET A 1 -13.90 -9.34 27.68
N ALA A 2 -12.80 -8.78 27.18
CA ALA A 2 -12.80 -8.18 25.86
C ALA A 2 -13.15 -9.29 24.84
N LYS A 3 -14.10 -9.00 23.95
CA LYS A 3 -14.47 -9.92 22.87
C LYS A 3 -13.24 -10.07 21.98
N THR A 4 -12.69 -11.27 21.84
CA THR A 4 -11.61 -11.52 20.87
C THR A 4 -12.17 -11.15 19.50
N SER A 5 -11.51 -10.24 18.80
CA SER A 5 -11.92 -9.87 17.46
C SER A 5 -11.69 -11.02 16.50
N ASP A 6 -12.37 -10.98 15.36
CA ASP A 6 -12.22 -12.00 14.32
C ASP A 6 -10.85 -11.87 13.59
N THR A 7 -10.15 -10.74 13.79
CA THR A 7 -8.87 -10.39 13.15
C THR A 7 -7.83 -9.88 14.14
N PRO A 8 -7.50 -10.64 15.21
CA PRO A 8 -6.70 -10.11 16.32
C PRO A 8 -5.29 -9.65 15.90
N VAL A 9 -4.70 -10.27 14.87
CA VAL A 9 -3.41 -9.85 14.29
C VAL A 9 -3.54 -8.52 13.56
N LEU A 10 -4.54 -8.36 12.68
CA LEU A 10 -4.73 -7.12 11.93
C LEU A 10 -5.08 -5.97 12.85
N ASP A 11 -5.91 -6.21 13.87
CA ASP A 11 -6.30 -5.19 14.83
C ASP A 11 -5.10 -4.69 15.63
N THR A 12 -4.22 -5.62 16.03
CA THR A 12 -2.97 -5.27 16.72
C THR A 12 -2.08 -4.42 15.81
N LEU A 13 -1.89 -4.84 14.55
CA LEU A 13 -1.07 -4.09 13.59
C LEU A 13 -1.68 -2.74 13.23
N ALA A 14 -3.01 -2.64 13.14
CA ALA A 14 -3.72 -1.39 12.89
C ALA A 14 -3.54 -0.42 14.06
N ALA A 15 -3.68 -0.90 15.31
CA ALA A 15 -3.43 -0.10 16.51
C ALA A 15 -1.97 0.37 16.58
N MET A 16 -1.00 -0.52 16.33
CA MET A 16 0.42 -0.16 16.25
C MET A 16 0.69 0.90 15.16
N THR A 17 0.05 0.76 14.01
CA THR A 17 0.21 1.71 12.90
C THR A 17 -0.36 3.08 13.27
N LEU A 18 -1.57 3.12 13.85
CA LEU A 18 -2.21 4.35 14.29
C LEU A 18 -1.39 5.06 15.36
N ASP A 19 -1.01 4.36 16.42
CA ASP A 19 -0.16 4.89 17.50
C ASP A 19 1.15 5.46 16.95
N SER A 20 1.75 4.80 15.96
CA SER A 20 2.99 5.28 15.36
C SER A 20 2.80 6.55 14.52
N ILE A 21 1.62 6.75 13.89
CA ILE A 21 1.31 8.00 13.17
C ILE A 21 1.12 9.13 14.18
N GLU A 22 0.31 8.92 15.21
CA GLU A 22 0.00 9.95 16.22
C GLU A 22 1.23 10.42 17.00
N ARG A 23 2.21 9.54 17.20
CA ARG A 23 3.43 9.83 17.96
C ARG A 23 4.59 10.31 17.09
N CYS A 24 4.50 10.20 15.77
CA CYS A 24 5.58 10.60 14.87
C CYS A 24 5.45 12.09 14.52
N GLY A 25 6.54 12.83 14.66
CA GLY A 25 6.60 14.25 14.29
C GLY A 25 7.05 14.54 12.86
N MET A 26 7.18 13.51 12.02
CA MET A 26 7.50 13.67 10.59
C MET A 26 6.26 14.15 9.84
N ASP A 27 6.42 14.96 8.81
CA ASP A 27 5.32 15.23 7.88
C ASP A 27 4.91 13.93 7.15
N ASP A 28 3.69 13.91 6.63
CA ASP A 28 3.09 12.73 6.00
C ASP A 28 3.96 12.17 4.88
N GLY A 29 4.52 13.04 4.04
CA GLY A 29 5.39 12.66 2.94
C GLY A 29 6.64 11.95 3.42
N THR A 30 7.36 12.58 4.35
CA THR A 30 8.57 12.01 4.95
C THR A 30 8.28 10.71 5.70
N LEU A 31 7.15 10.60 6.40
CA LEU A 31 6.72 9.37 7.07
C LEU A 31 6.49 8.23 6.08
N ILE A 32 5.77 8.48 4.99
CA ILE A 32 5.47 7.49 3.95
C ILE A 32 6.76 7.00 3.29
N LEU A 33 7.63 7.92 2.84
CA LEU A 33 8.90 7.58 2.21
C LEU A 33 9.82 6.79 3.15
N THR A 34 9.84 7.13 4.44
CA THR A 34 10.61 6.40 5.45
C THR A 34 10.10 4.97 5.63
N ARG A 35 8.78 4.77 5.65
CA ARG A 35 8.19 3.42 5.72
C ARG A 35 8.49 2.61 4.46
N ILE A 36 8.43 3.21 3.28
CA ILE A 36 8.85 2.56 2.03
C ILE A 36 10.32 2.13 2.11
N ALA A 37 11.22 3.01 2.57
CA ALA A 37 12.63 2.67 2.75
C ALA A 37 12.83 1.47 3.71
N ALA A 38 12.04 1.41 4.78
CA ALA A 38 12.05 0.28 5.71
C ALA A 38 11.55 -1.01 5.05
N LEU A 39 10.49 -0.96 4.23
CA LEU A 39 10.01 -2.13 3.46
C LEU A 39 11.09 -2.63 2.49
N VAL A 40 11.80 -1.71 1.83
CA VAL A 40 12.93 -2.06 0.94
C VAL A 40 14.02 -2.77 1.75
N ALA A 41 14.43 -2.20 2.88
CA ALA A 41 15.47 -2.80 3.73
C ALA A 41 15.08 -4.21 4.22
N MET A 42 13.80 -4.42 4.51
CA MET A 42 13.25 -5.70 4.97
C MET A 42 12.91 -6.69 3.85
N ASP A 43 13.00 -6.29 2.58
CA ASP A 43 12.54 -7.09 1.43
C ASP A 43 11.09 -7.52 1.54
N ALA A 44 10.23 -6.57 1.92
CA ALA A 44 8.84 -6.87 2.12
C ALA A 44 8.19 -7.47 0.86
N PRO A 45 7.19 -8.36 1.01
CA PRO A 45 6.47 -8.89 -0.13
C PRO A 45 5.67 -7.78 -0.83
N PRO A 46 5.38 -7.93 -2.14
CA PRO A 46 4.71 -6.92 -2.99
C PRO A 46 3.49 -6.26 -2.36
N VAL A 47 2.60 -7.05 -1.76
CA VAL A 47 1.35 -6.56 -1.14
C VAL A 47 1.60 -5.52 -0.03
N SER A 48 2.76 -5.56 0.63
CA SER A 48 3.11 -4.62 1.70
C SER A 48 3.29 -3.19 1.18
N TYR A 49 3.66 -3.03 -0.10
CA TYR A 49 3.83 -1.73 -0.72
C TYR A 49 2.51 -1.06 -1.08
N LEU A 50 1.44 -1.82 -1.35
CA LEU A 50 0.14 -1.27 -1.78
C LEU A 50 -0.43 -0.22 -0.81
N ALA A 51 -0.41 -0.54 0.49
CA ALA A 51 -0.92 0.36 1.52
C ALA A 51 -0.16 1.72 1.56
N HIS A 52 1.11 1.71 1.15
CA HIS A 52 1.98 2.88 1.20
C HIS A 52 1.98 3.65 -0.12
N ILE A 53 1.84 2.97 -1.26
CA ILE A 53 1.69 3.60 -2.58
C ILE A 53 0.38 4.37 -2.66
N GLY A 54 -0.73 3.80 -2.19
CA GLY A 54 -2.01 4.51 -2.15
C GLY A 54 -1.99 5.73 -1.21
N ALA A 55 -1.25 5.64 -0.09
CA ALA A 55 -1.03 6.78 0.79
C ALA A 55 -0.13 7.85 0.14
N ALA A 56 0.91 7.43 -0.59
CA ALA A 56 1.81 8.32 -1.31
C ALA A 56 1.06 9.17 -2.34
N ALA A 57 0.16 8.55 -3.12
CA ALA A 57 -0.67 9.26 -4.09
C ALA A 57 -1.58 10.31 -3.43
N LYS A 58 -2.14 10.01 -2.24
CA LYS A 58 -2.96 10.97 -1.48
C LYS A 58 -2.17 12.10 -0.85
N ALA A 59 -0.87 11.90 -0.64
CA ALA A 59 0.07 12.88 -0.10
C ALA A 59 0.81 13.64 -1.21
N ASP A 60 0.33 13.58 -2.45
CA ASP A 60 0.93 14.21 -3.65
C ASP A 60 2.40 13.83 -3.88
N LEU A 61 2.82 12.64 -3.41
CA LEU A 61 4.17 12.14 -3.64
C LEU A 61 4.29 11.61 -5.07
N SER A 62 5.34 12.02 -5.76
CA SER A 62 5.62 11.58 -7.12
C SER A 62 6.36 10.23 -7.16
N ALA A 63 6.28 9.53 -8.29
CA ALA A 63 7.04 8.30 -8.50
C ALA A 63 8.55 8.54 -8.48
N GLU A 64 9.00 9.74 -8.86
CA GLU A 64 10.39 10.19 -8.77
C GLU A 64 10.85 10.25 -7.31
N GLN A 65 10.02 10.70 -6.37
CA GLN A 65 10.40 10.72 -4.95
C GLN A 65 10.60 9.30 -4.38
N ILE A 66 9.85 8.31 -4.86
CA ILE A 66 10.08 6.89 -4.49
C ILE A 66 11.40 6.41 -5.10
N GLN A 67 11.69 6.76 -6.35
CA GLN A 67 12.97 6.44 -6.99
C GLN A 67 14.15 7.10 -6.25
N ASP A 68 14.01 8.35 -5.83
CA ASP A 68 15.02 9.07 -5.06
C ASP A 68 15.30 8.37 -3.72
N VAL A 69 14.29 7.81 -3.05
CA VAL A 69 14.48 6.96 -1.87
C VAL A 69 15.32 5.73 -2.22
N LEU A 70 14.99 5.02 -3.29
CA LEU A 70 15.76 3.83 -3.72
C LEU A 70 17.22 4.18 -4.02
N VAL A 71 17.47 5.29 -4.71
CA VAL A 71 18.81 5.81 -5.00
C VAL A 71 19.53 6.17 -3.70
N ALA A 72 18.86 6.86 -2.78
CA ALA A 72 19.44 7.30 -1.51
C ALA A 72 19.85 6.14 -0.61
N ILE A 73 19.04 5.07 -0.54
CA ILE A 73 19.31 3.92 0.33
C ILE A 73 20.15 2.83 -0.33
N ALA A 74 20.30 2.84 -1.66
CA ALA A 74 21.09 1.85 -2.41
C ALA A 74 22.48 1.53 -1.80
N PRO A 75 23.30 2.52 -1.38
CA PRO A 75 24.60 2.21 -0.77
C PRO A 75 24.50 1.57 0.63
N VAL A 76 23.34 1.68 1.31
CA VAL A 76 23.10 1.12 2.64
C VAL A 76 22.56 -0.30 2.56
N VAL A 77 21.59 -0.55 1.68
CA VAL A 77 20.88 -1.85 1.59
C VAL A 77 21.44 -2.78 0.51
N GLY A 78 22.23 -2.24 -0.42
CA GLY A 78 22.85 -2.98 -1.51
C GLY A 78 21.96 -3.15 -2.75
N THR A 79 22.59 -3.40 -3.90
CA THR A 79 21.95 -3.45 -5.22
C THR A 79 20.89 -4.55 -5.33
N ALA A 80 21.15 -5.74 -4.77
CA ALA A 80 20.21 -6.85 -4.80
C ALA A 80 18.88 -6.50 -4.12
N ARG A 81 18.95 -5.76 -2.99
CA ARG A 81 17.76 -5.35 -2.25
C ARG A 81 16.95 -4.30 -3.00
N VAL A 82 17.63 -3.32 -3.60
CA VAL A 82 16.98 -2.31 -4.45
C VAL A 82 16.27 -2.95 -5.64
N MET A 83 16.95 -3.86 -6.36
CA MET A 83 16.35 -4.52 -7.53
C MET A 83 15.14 -5.39 -7.15
N SER A 84 15.22 -6.11 -6.04
CA SER A 84 14.08 -6.88 -5.50
C SER A 84 12.88 -5.97 -5.21
N ALA A 85 13.11 -4.87 -4.49
CA ALA A 85 12.06 -3.92 -4.15
C ALA A 85 11.45 -3.26 -5.39
N SER A 86 12.24 -2.89 -6.40
CA SER A 86 11.70 -2.36 -7.66
C SER A 86 10.74 -3.35 -8.34
N GLY A 87 11.07 -4.64 -8.34
CA GLY A 87 10.19 -5.70 -8.86
C GLY A 87 8.92 -5.84 -8.02
N HIS A 88 9.03 -5.84 -6.69
CA HIS A 88 7.88 -5.92 -5.80
C HIS A 88 6.95 -4.71 -5.91
N ILE A 89 7.48 -3.50 -6.07
CA ILE A 89 6.69 -2.27 -6.28
C ILE A 89 5.95 -2.35 -7.62
N ALA A 90 6.62 -2.77 -8.69
CA ALA A 90 5.98 -2.95 -10.00
C ALA A 90 4.85 -3.99 -9.93
N GLN A 91 5.09 -5.11 -9.24
CA GLN A 91 4.07 -6.14 -9.05
C GLN A 91 2.90 -5.64 -8.19
N ALA A 92 3.17 -4.86 -7.14
CA ALA A 92 2.15 -4.24 -6.32
C ALA A 92 1.24 -3.33 -7.16
N LEU A 93 1.81 -2.46 -8.00
CA LEU A 93 1.04 -1.62 -8.92
C LEU A 93 0.17 -2.46 -9.86
N GLY A 94 0.70 -3.57 -10.40
CA GLY A 94 -0.07 -4.50 -11.21
C GLY A 94 -1.26 -5.13 -10.46
N PHE A 95 -1.09 -5.47 -9.18
CA PHE A 95 -2.19 -5.95 -8.34
C PHE A 95 -3.22 -4.87 -8.06
N GLY A 96 -2.80 -3.62 -7.83
CA GLY A 96 -3.70 -2.50 -7.62
C GLY A 96 -4.62 -2.26 -8.83
N ILE A 97 -4.04 -2.24 -10.03
CA ILE A 97 -4.79 -2.07 -11.28
C ILE A 97 -5.79 -3.22 -11.48
N ALA A 98 -5.36 -4.47 -11.31
CA ALA A 98 -6.25 -5.63 -11.48
C ALA A 98 -7.42 -5.64 -10.49
N LEU A 99 -7.22 -5.16 -9.26
CA LEU A 99 -8.28 -5.02 -8.27
C LEU A 99 -9.28 -3.94 -8.67
N GLU A 100 -8.80 -2.77 -9.12
CA GLU A 100 -9.66 -1.69 -9.61
C GLU A 100 -10.51 -2.12 -10.82
N GLU A 101 -9.92 -2.86 -11.75
CA GLU A 101 -10.63 -3.43 -12.91
C GLU A 101 -11.73 -4.41 -12.46
N ALA A 102 -11.42 -5.34 -11.56
CA ALA A 102 -12.39 -6.31 -11.04
C ALA A 102 -13.54 -5.64 -10.26
N GLU A 103 -13.25 -4.60 -9.48
CA GLU A 103 -14.26 -3.82 -8.76
C GLU A 103 -15.19 -3.06 -9.74
N ALA A 104 -14.63 -2.50 -10.80
CA ALA A 104 -15.40 -1.81 -11.85
C ALA A 104 -16.32 -2.77 -12.62
N GLU A 105 -15.82 -3.96 -12.96
CA GLU A 105 -16.60 -5.02 -13.61
C GLU A 105 -17.76 -5.48 -12.72
N ALA A 106 -17.49 -5.79 -11.45
CA ALA A 106 -18.52 -6.21 -10.49
C ALA A 106 -19.61 -5.14 -10.28
N MET A 107 -19.22 -3.86 -10.25
CA MET A 107 -20.18 -2.75 -10.16
C MET A 107 -21.06 -2.66 -11.41
N ALA A 108 -20.46 -2.81 -12.61
CA ALA A 108 -21.19 -2.78 -13.87
C ALA A 108 -22.18 -3.95 -13.99
N GLU A 109 -21.80 -5.14 -13.54
CA GLU A 109 -22.68 -6.31 -13.48
C GLU A 109 -23.86 -6.09 -12.51
N ALA A 110 -23.59 -5.59 -11.31
CA ALA A 110 -24.63 -5.29 -10.33
C ALA A 110 -25.64 -4.25 -10.84
N ASP A 111 -25.16 -3.22 -11.54
CA ASP A 111 -25.98 -2.20 -12.19
C ASP A 111 -26.83 -2.73 -13.35
N ALA A 112 -26.30 -3.67 -14.12
CA ALA A 112 -27.03 -4.34 -15.21
C ALA A 112 -28.16 -5.22 -14.65
N ASP A 113 -27.88 -5.96 -13.58
CA ASP A 113 -28.86 -6.78 -12.87
C ASP A 113 -29.97 -5.93 -12.20
N ALA A 114 -29.62 -4.79 -11.62
CA ALA A 114 -30.61 -3.86 -11.06
C ALA A 114 -31.55 -3.31 -12.15
N ARG A 115 -31.02 -2.98 -13.33
CA ARG A 115 -31.80 -2.48 -14.48
C ARG A 115 -32.70 -3.54 -15.12
N SER A 116 -32.29 -4.81 -15.12
CA SER A 116 -33.11 -5.92 -15.65
C SER A 116 -34.30 -6.25 -14.74
N ARG A 117 -34.14 -6.12 -13.42
CA ARG A 117 -35.19 -6.36 -12.41
C ARG A 117 -36.26 -5.27 -12.32
N GLY A 118 -35.93 -4.01 -12.61
CA GLY A 118 -36.88 -2.88 -12.55
C GLY A 118 -37.80 -2.72 -13.77
N LYS A 119 -37.68 -3.58 -14.78
CA LYS A 119 -38.42 -3.51 -16.06
C LYS A 119 -39.51 -4.58 -16.22
N SER A 120 -39.73 -5.39 -15.17
CA SER A 120 -40.79 -6.40 -15.07
C SER A 120 -41.91 -5.92 -14.14
#